data_AF-A0A0M3JQ68-F1
#
_entry.id   AF-A0A0M3JQ68-F1
#
_cell.length_a   1.000
_cell.length_b   1.000
_cell.length_c   1.000
_cell.angle_alpha   90.00
_cell.angle_beta   90.00
_cell.angle_gamma   90.00
#
_symmetry.space_group_name_H-M   'P 1'
#
loop_
_entity.id
_entity.type
_entity.pdbx_description
1 polymer ?
#
loop_
_entity_poly.entity_id
_entity_poly.type
_entity_poly.pdbx_seq_one_letter_code
_entity_poly.pdbx_strand_id
1 'polypeptide(L)'
;LFGGETTVKVTGEGQGGRNQQIVLSALSKLLEKNTAQHLQGQFALLSSGTDGQDGPTEAAGAVLTSEDLALIAKEGSELKLDDVNEFLRNNDSYNFWKKFQDGVCHVQTGPTGTNVMDVQILLINKQKSEK
;
A
#
# COMPACT_ATOMS: atom_id res chain seq x y z
N LEU A 1 -11.11 4.52 10.25
CA LEU A 1 -11.32 5.37 9.06
C LEU A 1 -10.56 6.65 9.28
N PHE A 2 -9.77 7.07 8.31
CA PHE A 2 -8.99 8.31 8.35
C PHE A 2 -9.23 9.09 7.05
N GLY A 3 -9.02 10.41 7.10
CA GLY A 3 -9.12 11.27 5.94
C GLY A 3 -8.33 12.56 6.14
N GLY A 4 -8.03 13.24 5.05
CA GLY A 4 -7.22 14.44 5.02
C GLY A 4 -6.45 14.54 3.71
N GLU A 5 -5.38 15.32 3.70
CA GLU A 5 -4.47 15.41 2.56
C GLU A 5 -3.04 15.22 3.07
N THR A 6 -2.48 14.05 2.79
CA THR A 6 -1.11 13.75 3.21
C THR A 6 -0.12 14.37 2.23
N THR A 7 1.14 14.51 2.64
CA THR A 7 2.20 14.99 1.75
C THR A 7 3.36 14.00 1.79
N VAL A 8 4.04 13.88 0.65
CA VAL A 8 5.28 13.12 0.54
C VAL A 8 6.41 14.10 0.27
N LYS A 9 7.52 13.95 0.99
CA LYS A 9 8.75 14.65 0.64
C LYS A 9 9.41 13.89 -0.51
N VAL A 10 9.44 14.51 -1.69
CA VAL A 10 10.09 13.93 -2.87
C VAL A 10 11.60 14.16 -2.76
N THR A 11 12.36 13.07 -2.78
CA THR A 11 13.82 13.03 -2.73
C THR A 11 14.43 12.19 -3.84
N GLY A 12 13.66 11.28 -4.45
CA GLY A 12 14.08 10.47 -5.60
C GLY A 12 13.46 10.92 -6.92
N GLU A 13 13.69 10.13 -7.95
CA GLU A 13 13.24 10.38 -9.34
C GLU A 13 12.12 9.41 -9.77
N GLY A 14 11.63 8.59 -8.84
CA GLY A 14 10.56 7.63 -9.08
C GLY A 14 9.20 8.25 -9.33
N GLN A 15 8.25 7.39 -9.70
CA GLN A 15 6.86 7.76 -9.94
C GLN A 15 5.96 7.19 -8.83
N GLY A 16 5.03 7.99 -8.35
CA GLY A 16 4.13 7.59 -7.28
C GLY A 16 3.29 8.74 -6.75
N GLY A 17 2.57 8.46 -5.67
CA GLY A 17 1.78 9.45 -4.97
C GLY A 17 1.70 9.15 -3.48
N ARG A 18 1.10 10.09 -2.75
CA ARG A 18 1.02 10.08 -1.29
C ARG A 18 0.23 8.86 -0.77
N ASN A 19 -0.84 8.47 -1.45
CA ASN A 19 -1.66 7.34 -1.05
C ASN A 19 -0.93 6.01 -1.26
N GLN A 20 -0.29 5.83 -2.42
CA GLN A 20 0.54 4.66 -2.71
C GLN A 20 1.73 4.56 -1.75
N GLN A 21 2.35 5.69 -1.39
CA GLN A 21 3.43 5.78 -0.41
C GLN A 21 3.01 5.33 1.00
N ILE A 22 1.81 5.68 1.46
CA ILE A 22 1.29 5.26 2.77
C ILE A 22 1.21 3.74 2.84
N VAL A 23 0.62 3.12 1.82
CA VAL A 23 0.44 1.66 1.78
C VAL A 23 1.80 0.96 1.67
N LEU A 24 2.73 1.50 0.87
CA LEU A 24 4.06 0.92 0.73
C LEU A 24 4.89 1.06 2.02
N SER A 25 4.73 2.18 2.72
CA SER A 25 5.36 2.40 4.03
C SER A 25 4.80 1.44 5.08
N ALA A 26 3.50 1.14 5.03
CA ALA A 26 2.89 0.14 5.90
C ALA A 26 3.47 -1.26 5.63
N LEU A 27 3.62 -1.65 4.35
CA LEU A 27 4.28 -2.91 3.99
C LEU A 27 5.71 -2.98 4.54
N SER A 28 6.53 -1.95 4.31
CA SER A 28 7.90 -1.88 4.86
C SER A 28 7.91 -2.09 6.37
N LYS A 29 7.03 -1.41 7.12
CA LYS A 29 6.94 -1.57 8.59
C LYS A 29 6.46 -2.96 9.01
N LEU A 30 5.56 -3.58 8.26
CA LEU A 30 5.08 -4.93 8.55
C LEU A 30 6.20 -5.97 8.34
N LEU A 31 7.00 -5.82 7.28
CA LEU A 31 8.16 -6.65 6.99
C LEU A 31 9.28 -6.46 8.03
N GLU A 32 9.60 -5.21 8.41
CA GLU A 32 10.58 -4.89 9.47
C GLU A 32 10.25 -5.59 10.79
N LYS A 33 8.96 -5.66 11.14
CA LYS A 33 8.48 -6.31 12.36
C LYS A 33 8.26 -7.82 12.22
N ASN A 34 8.53 -8.39 11.04
CA ASN A 34 8.24 -9.79 10.72
C ASN A 34 6.78 -10.18 11.06
N THR A 35 5.85 -9.25 10.81
CA THR A 35 4.46 -9.33 11.28
C THR A 35 3.72 -10.51 10.68
N ALA A 36 4.08 -10.92 9.46
CA ALA A 36 3.45 -12.03 8.76
C ALA A 36 3.42 -13.33 9.60
N GLN A 37 4.47 -13.59 10.38
CA GLN A 37 4.57 -14.80 11.22
C GLN A 37 3.72 -14.73 12.49
N HIS A 38 3.25 -13.55 12.87
CA HIS A 38 2.56 -13.30 14.14
C HIS A 38 1.14 -12.75 13.95
N LEU A 39 0.70 -12.55 12.71
CA LEU A 39 -0.59 -11.95 12.42
C LEU A 39 -1.73 -12.92 12.76
N GLN A 40 -2.42 -12.65 13.85
CA GLN A 40 -3.63 -13.38 14.26
C GLN A 40 -4.87 -12.65 13.77
N GLY A 41 -5.19 -12.79 12.48
CA GLY A 41 -6.35 -12.13 11.86
C GLY A 41 -6.14 -11.79 10.40
N GLN A 42 -7.16 -11.19 9.81
CA GLN A 42 -7.10 -10.61 8.47
C GLN A 42 -7.18 -9.09 8.55
N PHE A 43 -6.52 -8.42 7.61
CA PHE A 43 -6.66 -6.98 7.46
C PHE A 43 -6.70 -6.59 5.99
N ALA A 44 -7.24 -5.41 5.73
CA ALA A 44 -7.05 -4.69 4.49
C ALA A 44 -6.78 -3.22 4.81
N LEU A 45 -5.70 -2.68 4.26
CA LEU A 45 -5.34 -1.27 4.33
C LEU A 45 -5.45 -0.68 2.93
N LEU A 46 -6.35 0.28 2.75
CA LEU A 46 -6.51 1.05 1.53
C LEU A 46 -6.21 2.52 1.80
N SER A 47 -5.54 3.17 0.86
CA SER A 47 -5.40 4.63 0.79
C SER A 47 -5.72 5.06 -0.64
N SER A 48 -6.61 6.04 -0.82
CA SER A 48 -7.00 6.51 -2.14
C SER A 48 -7.36 8.00 -2.16
N GLY A 49 -6.93 8.68 -3.21
CA GLY A 49 -7.43 10.00 -3.61
C GLY A 49 -8.85 9.89 -4.15
N THR A 50 -9.71 10.82 -3.78
CA THR A 50 -11.13 10.81 -4.17
C THR A 50 -11.38 11.34 -5.58
N ASP A 51 -10.39 12.01 -6.18
CA ASP A 51 -10.35 12.43 -7.59
C ASP A 51 -10.03 11.29 -8.56
N GLY A 52 -9.59 10.15 -8.03
CA GLY A 52 -9.23 8.97 -8.79
C GLY A 52 -7.79 8.98 -9.30
N GLN A 53 -6.95 9.89 -8.78
CA GLN A 53 -5.54 10.00 -9.12
C GLN A 53 -4.68 10.20 -7.87
N ASP A 54 -3.47 9.63 -7.86
CA ASP A 54 -2.50 9.79 -6.79
C ASP A 54 -1.13 10.12 -7.39
N GLY A 55 -0.72 11.38 -7.22
CA GLY A 55 0.46 11.93 -7.91
C GLY A 55 0.30 11.95 -9.44
N PRO A 56 1.40 11.99 -10.20
CA PRO A 56 1.37 11.96 -11.66
C PRO A 56 1.16 10.52 -12.19
N THR A 57 0.12 9.82 -11.73
CA THR A 57 -0.16 8.42 -12.07
C THR A 57 -1.61 8.19 -12.48
N GLU A 58 -1.91 7.02 -13.04
CA GLU A 58 -3.28 6.62 -13.39
C GLU A 58 -4.02 5.91 -12.23
N ALA A 59 -3.31 5.61 -11.14
CA ALA A 59 -3.88 4.98 -9.95
C ALA A 59 -4.41 6.04 -8.99
N ALA A 60 -5.51 5.76 -8.32
CA ALA A 60 -6.05 6.58 -7.24
C ALA A 60 -5.32 6.33 -5.91
N GLY A 61 -4.57 5.23 -5.80
CA GLY A 61 -3.95 4.78 -4.56
C GLY A 61 -3.58 3.32 -4.61
N ALA A 62 -3.49 2.68 -3.45
CA ALA A 62 -3.16 1.26 -3.34
C ALA A 62 -3.94 0.57 -2.21
N VAL A 63 -3.96 -0.76 -2.25
CA VAL A 63 -4.48 -1.61 -1.18
C VAL A 63 -3.47 -2.71 -0.84
N LEU A 64 -3.34 -3.00 0.45
CA LEU A 64 -2.53 -4.10 0.99
C LEU A 64 -3.40 -4.94 1.92
N THR A 65 -3.40 -6.26 1.72
CA THR A 65 -4.14 -7.20 2.57
C THR A 65 -3.22 -8.15 3.35
N SER A 66 -3.82 -8.92 4.26
CA SER A 66 -3.16 -10.04 4.93
C SER A 66 -2.66 -11.11 3.96
N GLU A 67 -3.38 -11.36 2.87
CA GLU A 67 -3.03 -12.34 1.85
C GLU A 67 -1.79 -11.90 1.07
N ASP A 68 -1.70 -10.61 0.72
CA ASP A 68 -0.51 -10.03 0.09
C ASP A 68 0.73 -10.18 0.98
N LEU A 69 0.57 -9.90 2.28
CA LEU A 69 1.65 -10.06 3.26
C LEU A 69 2.07 -11.53 3.41
N ALA A 70 1.11 -12.47 3.42
CA ALA A 70 1.38 -13.90 3.47
C ALA A 70 2.08 -14.41 2.20
N LEU A 71 1.72 -13.88 1.04
CA LEU A 71 2.38 -14.17 -0.23
C LEU A 71 3.87 -13.76 -0.18
N ILE A 72 4.15 -12.55 0.30
CA ILE A 72 5.53 -12.04 0.44
C ILE A 72 6.33 -12.87 1.46
N ALA A 73 5.70 -13.36 2.52
CA ALA A 73 6.37 -14.13 3.57
C ALA A 73 6.61 -15.61 3.22
N LYS A 74 6.05 -16.11 2.12
CA LYS A 74 6.22 -17.49 1.68
C LYS A 74 7.67 -17.77 1.32
N GLU A 75 8.16 -18.96 1.69
CA GLU A 75 9.49 -19.42 1.28
C GLU A 75 9.66 -19.35 -0.25
N GLY A 76 10.75 -18.74 -0.70
CA GLY A 76 11.04 -18.52 -2.12
C GLY A 76 10.49 -17.22 -2.70
N SER A 77 9.81 -16.37 -1.92
CA SER A 77 9.48 -15.01 -2.34
C SER A 77 10.75 -14.20 -2.62
N GLU A 78 10.79 -13.52 -3.76
CA GLU A 78 11.92 -12.68 -4.16
C GLU A 78 11.93 -11.32 -3.45
N LEU A 79 10.78 -10.87 -2.95
CA LEU A 79 10.63 -9.51 -2.44
C LEU A 79 11.09 -9.42 -0.97
N LYS A 80 12.13 -8.62 -0.73
CA LYS A 80 12.70 -8.37 0.59
C LYS A 80 12.42 -6.94 1.06
N LEU A 81 12.61 -6.72 2.37
CA LEU A 81 12.47 -5.40 2.99
C LEU A 81 13.34 -4.33 2.31
N ASP A 82 14.57 -4.68 1.93
CA ASP A 82 15.49 -3.73 1.29
C ASP A 82 15.00 -3.27 -0.08
N ASP A 83 14.40 -4.16 -0.87
CA ASP A 83 13.80 -3.83 -2.17
C ASP A 83 12.65 -2.83 -1.96
N VAL A 84 11.74 -3.12 -1.02
CA VAL A 84 10.62 -2.23 -0.66
C VAL A 84 11.12 -0.86 -0.22
N ASN A 85 12.17 -0.83 0.61
CA ASN A 85 12.76 0.41 1.10
C ASN A 85 13.46 1.22 0.00
N GLU A 86 13.99 0.58 -1.03
CA GLU A 86 14.55 1.26 -2.19
C GLU A 86 13.47 2.02 -2.96
N PHE A 87 12.34 1.38 -3.25
CA PHE A 87 11.19 2.05 -3.88
C PHE A 87 10.69 3.23 -3.03
N LEU A 88 10.63 3.09 -1.71
CA LEU A 88 10.25 4.20 -0.81
C LEU A 88 11.23 5.38 -0.89
N ARG A 89 12.55 5.11 -0.78
CA ARG A 89 13.59 6.15 -0.84
C ARG A 89 13.60 6.88 -2.18
N ASN A 90 13.31 6.16 -3.27
CA ASN A 90 13.26 6.74 -4.61
C ASN A 90 11.91 7.40 -4.95
N ASN A 91 10.95 7.41 -4.01
CA ASN A 91 9.56 7.84 -4.25
C ASN A 91 8.85 7.10 -5.39
N ASP A 92 9.20 5.84 -5.63
CA ASP A 92 8.79 5.05 -6.79
C ASP A 92 7.64 4.05 -6.49
N SER A 93 6.67 4.48 -5.68
CA SER A 93 5.60 3.59 -5.21
C SER A 93 4.70 3.05 -6.33
N TYR A 94 4.52 3.79 -7.43
CA TYR A 94 3.68 3.34 -8.54
C TYR A 94 4.28 2.14 -9.26
N ASN A 95 5.58 2.19 -9.54
CA ASN A 95 6.27 1.09 -10.20
C ASN A 95 6.40 -0.13 -9.29
N PHE A 96 6.52 0.06 -7.97
CA PHE A 96 6.41 -1.05 -7.01
C PHE A 96 5.07 -1.76 -7.15
N TRP A 97 3.96 -1.04 -6.97
CA TRP A 97 2.61 -1.64 -6.98
C TRP A 97 2.24 -2.18 -8.36
N LYS A 98 2.74 -1.57 -9.44
CA LYS A 98 2.56 -2.07 -10.81
C LYS A 98 3.26 -3.41 -11.06
N LYS A 99 4.44 -3.61 -10.47
CA LYS A 99 5.18 -4.88 -10.57
C LYS A 99 4.62 -5.93 -9.62
N PHE A 100 4.22 -5.52 -8.43
CA PHE A 100 3.70 -6.43 -7.42
C PHE A 100 2.34 -7.00 -7.86
N GLN A 101 2.28 -8.32 -8.04
CA GLN A 101 1.09 -9.02 -8.52
C GLN A 101 0.48 -8.36 -9.79
N ASP A 102 1.34 -7.94 -10.72
CA ASP A 102 0.93 -7.32 -11.99
C ASP A 102 -0.05 -6.13 -11.84
N GLY A 103 0.06 -5.36 -10.75
CA GLY A 103 -0.75 -4.15 -10.55
C GLY A 103 -2.09 -4.39 -9.88
N VAL A 104 -2.41 -5.62 -9.45
CA VAL A 104 -3.70 -5.95 -8.80
C VAL A 104 -3.95 -5.12 -7.54
N CYS A 105 -2.90 -4.71 -6.84
CA CYS A 105 -2.99 -3.89 -5.62
C CYS A 105 -3.20 -2.39 -5.89
N HIS A 106 -3.20 -1.94 -7.16
CA HIS A 106 -3.56 -0.55 -7.48
C HIS A 106 -5.05 -0.32 -7.31
N VAL A 107 -5.41 0.81 -6.70
CA VAL A 107 -6.79 1.27 -6.70
C VAL A 107 -7.03 2.05 -8.00
N GLN A 108 -7.78 1.46 -8.93
CA GLN A 108 -8.11 2.06 -10.22
C GLN A 108 -9.59 2.42 -10.29
N THR A 109 -9.91 3.70 -10.14
CA THR A 109 -11.28 4.21 -10.28
C THR A 109 -11.50 4.93 -11.62
N GLY A 110 -10.42 5.39 -12.26
CA GLY A 110 -10.47 6.45 -13.25
C GLY A 110 -10.88 7.81 -12.64
N PRO A 111 -10.94 8.88 -13.44
CA PRO A 111 -11.36 10.20 -12.97
C PRO A 111 -12.78 10.16 -12.41
N THR A 112 -12.95 10.54 -11.15
CA THR A 112 -14.26 10.46 -10.47
C THR A 112 -15.13 11.70 -10.71
N GLY A 113 -14.54 12.80 -11.16
CA GLY A 113 -15.22 14.09 -11.35
C GLY A 113 -15.48 14.88 -10.07
N THR A 114 -14.90 14.48 -8.94
CA THR A 114 -14.97 15.19 -7.65
C THR A 114 -13.62 15.15 -6.95
N ASN A 115 -13.36 16.03 -5.99
CA ASN A 115 -12.16 15.96 -5.14
C ASN A 115 -12.49 16.46 -3.72
N VAL A 116 -12.45 15.54 -2.76
CA VAL A 116 -12.57 15.81 -1.32
C VAL A 116 -11.35 15.27 -0.56
N MET A 117 -10.17 15.37 -1.19
CA MET A 117 -8.86 14.91 -0.71
C MET A 117 -8.77 13.36 -0.63
N ASP A 118 -8.10 12.82 0.38
CA ASP A 118 -7.79 11.39 0.52
C ASP A 118 -8.67 10.69 1.57
N VAL A 119 -8.88 9.39 1.37
CA VAL A 119 -9.52 8.49 2.34
C VAL A 119 -8.61 7.29 2.60
N GLN A 120 -8.44 6.94 3.87
CA GLN A 120 -7.76 5.71 4.30
C GLN A 120 -8.68 4.81 5.11
N ILE A 121 -8.75 3.55 4.70
CA ILE A 121 -9.58 2.52 5.33
C ILE A 121 -8.67 1.41 5.83
N LEU A 122 -8.71 1.15 7.13
CA LEU A 122 -8.12 -0.04 7.74
C LEU A 122 -9.25 -0.92 8.26
N LEU A 123 -9.43 -2.07 7.62
CA LEU A 123 -10.33 -3.12 8.07
C LEU A 123 -9.52 -4.17 8.81
N ILE A 124 -10.00 -4.58 9.98
CA ILE A 124 -9.38 -5.65 10.77
C ILE A 124 -10.47 -6.65 11.13
N ASN A 125 -10.29 -7.89 10.71
CA ASN A 125 -11.11 -9.02 11.13
C ASN A 125 -10.28 -9.89 12.09
N LYS A 126 -10.62 -9.81 13.38
CA LYS A 126 -9.99 -10.65 14.40
C LYS A 126 -10.55 -12.06 14.27
N GLN A 127 -9.69 -13.06 14.09
CA GLN A 127 -10.14 -14.43 14.29
C GLN A 127 -10.47 -14.62 15.77
N LYS A 128 -11.67 -15.13 16.07
CA LYS A 128 -12.00 -15.55 17.43
C LYS A 128 -11.05 -16.68 17.80
N SER A 129 -10.35 -16.55 18.92
CA SER A 129 -9.70 -17.71 19.52
C SER A 129 -10.78 -18.75 19.82
N GLU A 130 -10.70 -19.93 19.21
CA GLU A 130 -11.42 -21.09 19.72
C GLU A 130 -10.92 -21.30 21.17
N LYS A 131 -11.84 -21.18 22.13
CA LYS A 131 -11.60 -21.53 23.53
C LYS A 131 -11.75 -23.02 23.70
#